data_AF-A0A951GGN6-F1
#
_entry.id   AF-A0A951GGN6-F1
#
_cell.length_a   1.000
_cell.length_b   1.000
_cell.length_c   1.000
_cell.angle_alpha   90.00
_cell.angle_beta   90.00
_cell.angle_gamma   90.00
#
_symmetry.space_group_name_H-M   'P 1'
#
loop_
_entity.id
_entity.type
_entity.pdbx_description
1 polymer ?
#
loop_
_entity_poly.entity_id
_entity_poly.type
_entity_poly.pdbx_seq_one_letter_code
_entity_poly.pdbx_strand_id
1 'polypeptide(L)'
;MRSGELNDRLDIAYHFVGLQKDLQDSGRAQVENSDVLLVQDIRDWETYPLREYVRDSTEIVKFPLLHFASLWPFDHYNGPGDREAYEREWPNLTFLYHDGLLARLRKEIPDPEERLRAYRTLSVEGVINFTRLHDFERRRLSAMDKQFGCEIGQYILKHFRTRRLFYTTNHPNGHIIGMLMKYLLRQLGIDRSYRPNSSLDHLRRLQVPVHPKVAQALGVIWAKENTRYLFGGERITWETYIRRYIDHYG
;
A
#
# COMPACT_ATOMS: atom_id res chain seq x y z
N MET A 1 -36.82 19.13 -3.39
CA MET A 1 -35.90 18.37 -2.52
C MET A 1 -34.59 19.14 -2.51
N ARG A 2 -34.22 19.76 -1.39
CA ARG A 2 -33.11 20.72 -1.31
C ARG A 2 -31.78 20.00 -1.51
N SER A 3 -31.03 20.38 -2.54
CA SER A 3 -29.60 20.13 -2.66
C SER A 3 -28.91 20.85 -1.49
N GLY A 4 -28.43 20.09 -0.50
CA GLY A 4 -27.64 20.63 0.59
C GLY A 4 -26.29 21.09 0.05
N GLU A 5 -26.15 22.39 -0.20
CA GLU A 5 -24.85 23.01 -0.35
C GLU A 5 -24.14 22.87 1.00
N LEU A 6 -23.11 22.03 1.08
CA LEU A 6 -22.09 22.08 2.13
C LEU A 6 -21.45 23.49 2.07
N ASN A 7 -22.02 24.42 2.82
CA ASN A 7 -21.54 25.78 3.05
C ASN A 7 -20.81 25.88 4.41
N ASP A 8 -20.64 24.76 5.09
CA ASP A 8 -20.02 24.69 6.41
C ASP A 8 -18.50 24.60 6.29
N ARG A 9 -17.81 25.30 7.21
CA ARG A 9 -16.37 25.21 7.40
C ARG A 9 -16.08 23.80 7.95
N LEU A 10 -15.45 22.95 7.13
CA LEU A 10 -15.03 21.62 7.55
C LEU A 10 -13.75 21.72 8.38
N ASP A 11 -13.81 21.28 9.63
CA ASP A 11 -12.62 21.02 10.43
C ASP A 11 -12.21 19.55 10.24
N ILE A 12 -10.97 19.33 9.80
CA ILE A 12 -10.45 18.00 9.44
C ILE A 12 -9.33 17.63 10.40
N ALA A 13 -9.48 16.49 11.08
CA ALA A 13 -8.44 15.87 11.88
C ALA A 13 -8.03 14.52 11.28
N TYR A 14 -6.76 14.16 11.44
CA TYR A 14 -6.22 12.87 10.99
C TYR A 14 -5.60 12.12 12.16
N HIS A 15 -5.99 10.86 12.34
CA HIS A 15 -5.50 10.00 13.41
C HIS A 15 -4.87 8.74 12.83
N PHE A 16 -3.67 8.43 13.30
CA PHE A 16 -3.14 7.09 13.17
C PHE A 16 -3.77 6.18 14.22
N VAL A 17 -3.95 4.89 13.89
CA VAL A 17 -4.50 3.93 14.86
C VAL A 17 -3.57 3.73 16.05
N GLY A 18 -2.25 3.77 15.84
CA GLY A 18 -1.24 3.84 16.89
C GLY A 18 -1.07 5.24 17.47
N LEU A 19 -2.16 5.90 17.88
CA LEU A 19 -2.13 7.27 18.40
C LEU A 19 -1.27 7.36 19.68
N GLN A 20 -0.23 8.19 19.64
CA GLN A 20 0.67 8.39 20.77
C GLN A 20 -0.07 8.99 21.97
N LYS A 21 0.31 8.62 23.20
CA LYS A 21 -0.40 8.97 24.43
C LYS A 21 -0.56 10.49 24.62
N ASP A 22 0.47 11.25 24.29
CA ASP A 22 0.49 12.72 24.36
C ASP A 22 -0.47 13.39 23.37
N LEU A 23 -0.92 12.67 22.34
CA LEU A 23 -1.93 13.13 21.37
C LEU A 23 -3.35 12.63 21.70
N GLN A 24 -3.52 11.83 22.75
CA GLN A 24 -4.84 11.25 23.07
C GLN A 24 -5.82 12.28 23.64
N ASP A 25 -5.35 13.25 24.43
CA ASP A 25 -6.24 14.26 25.03
C ASP A 25 -6.83 15.19 23.96
N SER A 26 -5.99 15.70 23.05
CA SER A 26 -6.47 16.51 21.91
C SER A 26 -7.28 15.67 20.93
N GLY A 27 -6.88 14.41 20.71
CA GLY A 27 -7.61 13.50 19.84
C GLY A 27 -8.97 13.10 20.37
N ARG A 28 -9.13 12.98 21.69
CA ARG A 28 -10.42 12.68 22.32
C ARG A 28 -11.44 13.75 21.96
N ALA A 29 -11.11 15.03 22.18
CA ALA A 29 -12.00 16.13 21.85
C ALA A 29 -12.36 16.16 20.36
N GLN A 30 -11.43 15.80 19.47
CA GLN A 30 -11.69 15.71 18.02
C GLN A 30 -12.68 14.60 17.69
N VAL A 31 -12.52 13.42 18.28
CA VAL A 31 -13.41 12.27 18.08
C VAL A 31 -14.80 12.53 18.69
N GLU A 32 -14.86 13.04 19.92
CA GLU A 32 -16.12 13.36 20.61
C GLU A 32 -16.93 14.42 19.88
N ASN A 33 -16.28 15.38 19.23
CA ASN A 33 -16.97 16.45 18.49
C ASN A 33 -17.14 16.14 16.99
N SER A 34 -16.73 14.96 16.53
CA SER A 34 -16.86 14.59 15.12
C SER A 34 -18.32 14.27 14.75
N ASP A 35 -18.77 14.81 13.63
CA ASP A 35 -20.06 14.46 13.03
C ASP A 35 -19.91 13.24 12.12
N VAL A 36 -18.76 13.12 11.44
CA VAL A 36 -18.43 12.02 10.54
C VAL A 36 -17.02 11.53 10.81
N LEU A 37 -16.87 10.20 10.89
CA LEU A 37 -15.58 9.53 10.99
C LEU A 37 -15.34 8.64 9.76
N LEU A 38 -14.31 8.97 8.99
CA LEU A 38 -13.83 8.10 7.91
C LEU A 38 -12.85 7.08 8.46
N VAL A 39 -13.21 5.79 8.39
CA VAL A 39 -12.40 4.71 8.96
C VAL A 39 -11.92 3.78 7.86
N GLN A 40 -10.59 3.60 7.75
CA GLN A 40 -10.05 2.55 6.89
C GLN A 40 -10.40 1.19 7.50
N ASP A 41 -10.87 0.25 6.69
CA ASP A 41 -11.21 -1.10 7.13
C ASP A 41 -9.95 -1.94 7.37
N ILE A 42 -9.36 -1.74 8.55
CA ILE A 42 -8.21 -2.46 9.08
C ILE A 42 -8.56 -3.00 10.46
N ARG A 43 -7.99 -4.15 10.82
CA ARG A 43 -8.26 -4.83 12.10
C ARG A 43 -7.94 -3.93 13.30
N ASP A 44 -6.92 -3.10 13.16
CA ASP A 44 -6.42 -2.22 14.20
C ASP A 44 -7.49 -1.22 14.68
N TRP A 45 -8.50 -0.91 13.86
CA TRP A 45 -9.64 -0.09 14.28
C TRP A 45 -10.32 -0.63 15.54
N GLU A 46 -10.42 -1.95 15.70
CA GLU A 46 -11.04 -2.55 16.90
C GLU A 46 -10.24 -2.28 18.18
N THR A 47 -8.97 -1.90 18.05
CA THR A 47 -8.05 -1.55 19.14
C THR A 47 -7.73 -0.05 19.17
N TYR A 48 -8.43 0.78 18.40
CA TYR A 48 -8.18 2.21 18.35
C TYR A 48 -8.38 2.84 19.75
N PRO A 49 -7.38 3.53 20.33
CA PRO A 49 -7.42 3.98 21.73
C PRO A 49 -8.57 4.92 22.08
N LEU A 50 -9.14 5.62 21.08
CA LEU A 50 -10.23 6.57 21.30
C LEU A 50 -11.59 6.08 20.82
N ARG A 51 -11.72 4.79 20.47
CA ARG A 51 -12.96 4.21 19.92
C ARG A 51 -14.15 4.35 20.87
N GLU A 52 -13.93 4.29 22.18
CA GLU A 52 -15.00 4.43 23.19
C GLU A 52 -15.53 5.86 23.33
N TYR A 53 -14.80 6.86 22.81
CA TYR A 53 -15.22 8.26 22.83
C TYR A 53 -15.98 8.68 21.55
N VAL A 54 -16.15 7.76 20.59
CA VAL A 54 -17.00 8.00 19.42
C VAL A 54 -18.46 8.01 19.88
N ARG A 55 -19.17 9.11 19.64
CA ARG A 55 -20.58 9.24 20.01
C ARG A 55 -21.44 8.29 19.18
N ASP A 56 -22.53 7.80 19.76
CA ASP A 56 -23.55 7.03 19.03
C ASP A 56 -24.17 7.80 17.85
N SER A 57 -24.15 9.14 17.91
CA SER A 57 -24.64 10.02 16.84
C SER A 57 -23.64 10.25 15.71
N THR A 58 -22.37 9.85 15.86
CA THR A 58 -21.33 10.06 14.85
C THR A 58 -21.52 9.08 13.69
N GLU A 59 -21.60 9.60 12.47
CA GLU A 59 -21.66 8.76 11.27
C GLU A 59 -20.29 8.13 10.99
N ILE A 60 -20.19 6.80 10.98
CA ILE A 60 -18.95 6.09 10.65
C ILE A 60 -19.02 5.57 9.22
N VAL A 61 -18.21 6.14 8.34
CA VAL A 61 -18.06 5.69 6.95
C VAL A 61 -16.78 4.88 6.81
N LYS A 62 -16.93 3.57 6.61
CA LYS A 62 -15.79 2.69 6.34
C LYS A 62 -15.36 2.72 4.87
N PHE A 63 -14.06 2.57 4.63
CA PHE A 63 -13.49 2.50 3.29
C PHE A 63 -12.38 1.46 3.16
N PRO A 64 -12.15 0.88 1.98
CA PRO A 64 -11.24 -0.25 1.84
C PRO A 64 -9.76 0.14 2.05
N LEU A 65 -8.99 -0.78 2.63
CA LEU A 65 -7.53 -0.75 2.53
C LEU A 65 -7.10 -1.06 1.09
N LEU A 66 -6.52 -0.05 0.43
CA LEU A 66 -5.96 -0.20 -0.91
C LEU A 66 -4.58 -0.85 -0.85
N HIS A 67 -4.57 -2.15 -1.08
CA HIS A 67 -3.37 -2.99 -1.04
C HIS A 67 -3.32 -3.89 -2.28
N PHE A 68 -2.12 -4.21 -2.77
CA PHE A 68 -1.92 -5.18 -3.86
C PHE A 68 -0.58 -5.91 -3.76
N ALA A 69 -0.61 -7.09 -3.15
CA ALA A 69 0.57 -7.90 -2.85
C ALA A 69 1.22 -8.56 -4.07
N SER A 70 0.45 -8.78 -5.14
CA SER A 70 0.83 -9.70 -6.21
C SER A 70 2.15 -9.34 -6.90
N LEU A 71 2.52 -8.05 -6.95
CA LEU A 71 3.74 -7.59 -7.61
C LEU A 71 4.99 -7.61 -6.72
N TRP A 72 4.82 -7.71 -5.40
CA TRP A 72 5.89 -7.68 -4.41
C TRP A 72 5.75 -8.85 -3.43
N PRO A 73 5.81 -10.10 -3.91
CA PRO A 73 5.56 -11.28 -3.09
C PRO A 73 6.60 -11.51 -1.98
N PHE A 74 7.76 -10.86 -2.07
CA PHE A 74 8.86 -10.98 -1.11
C PHE A 74 8.89 -9.83 -0.09
N ASP A 75 8.00 -8.86 -0.23
CA ASP A 75 7.93 -7.75 0.72
C ASP A 75 7.39 -8.20 2.08
N HIS A 76 7.93 -7.61 3.14
CA HIS A 76 7.59 -7.94 4.53
C HIS A 76 6.11 -7.74 4.91
N TYR A 77 5.34 -6.93 4.19
CA TYR A 77 3.89 -6.84 4.41
C TYR A 77 3.13 -8.06 3.85
N ASN A 78 3.77 -8.87 3.00
CA ASN A 78 3.16 -9.99 2.29
C ASN A 78 3.68 -11.37 2.74
N GLY A 79 4.74 -11.42 3.54
CA GLY A 79 5.40 -12.65 3.95
C GLY A 79 6.49 -12.41 5.00
N PRO A 80 7.45 -13.35 5.15
CA PRO A 80 8.62 -13.13 6.01
C PRO A 80 9.34 -11.84 5.60
N GLY A 81 9.74 -11.01 6.57
CA GLY A 81 10.46 -9.76 6.33
C GLY A 81 11.97 -9.85 6.58
N ASP A 82 12.68 -8.74 6.36
CA ASP A 82 14.09 -8.57 6.76
C ASP A 82 14.18 -7.86 8.12
N ARG A 83 13.94 -8.60 9.21
CA ARG A 83 13.93 -8.03 10.56
C ARG A 83 15.28 -7.40 10.93
N GLU A 84 16.37 -8.01 10.49
CA GLU A 84 17.73 -7.53 10.73
C GLU A 84 17.98 -6.18 10.04
N ALA A 85 17.57 -6.04 8.78
CA ALA A 85 17.63 -4.76 8.08
C ALA A 85 16.84 -3.66 8.79
N TYR A 86 15.61 -3.99 9.24
CA TYR A 86 14.76 -3.07 9.98
C TYR A 86 15.40 -2.64 11.31
N GLU A 87 15.86 -3.59 12.13
CA GLU A 87 16.45 -3.34 13.45
C GLU A 87 17.75 -2.51 13.35
N ARG A 88 18.51 -2.67 12.27
CA ARG A 88 19.78 -1.97 12.06
C ARG A 88 19.62 -0.48 11.76
N GLU A 89 18.53 -0.08 11.12
CA GLU A 89 18.35 1.30 10.65
C GLU A 89 17.21 2.06 11.31
N TRP A 90 16.36 1.39 12.07
CA TRP A 90 15.25 2.05 12.75
C TRP A 90 15.73 3.24 13.60
N PRO A 91 15.12 4.44 13.47
CA PRO A 91 13.95 4.79 12.65
C PRO A 91 14.25 5.33 11.24
N ASN A 92 15.52 5.50 10.87
CA ASN A 92 15.97 6.15 9.63
C ASN A 92 16.21 5.12 8.51
N LEU A 93 15.14 4.42 8.11
CA LEU A 93 15.20 3.35 7.12
C LEU A 93 15.64 3.86 5.74
N THR A 94 16.76 3.34 5.22
CA THR A 94 17.21 3.61 3.84
C THR A 94 16.26 2.96 2.83
N PHE A 95 15.81 1.75 3.14
CA PHE A 95 14.77 1.03 2.39
C PHE A 95 13.53 0.86 3.26
N LEU A 96 12.41 1.46 2.84
CA LEU A 96 11.14 1.38 3.58
C LEU A 96 10.42 0.04 3.40
N TYR A 97 10.74 -0.69 2.33
CA TYR A 97 10.15 -1.98 2.00
C TYR A 97 11.26 -3.03 2.01
N HIS A 98 11.21 -3.90 3.01
CA HIS A 98 12.20 -4.95 3.25
C HIS A 98 11.84 -6.22 2.49
N ASP A 99 12.84 -6.83 1.86
CA ASP A 99 12.68 -8.05 1.06
C ASP A 99 13.14 -9.28 1.84
N GLY A 100 12.19 -10.13 2.24
CA GLY A 100 12.48 -11.32 3.03
C GLY A 100 13.24 -12.42 2.29
N LEU A 101 13.15 -12.46 0.95
CA LEU A 101 13.94 -13.41 0.17
C LEU A 101 15.41 -12.96 0.14
N LEU A 102 15.70 -11.67 -0.04
CA LEU A 102 17.06 -11.14 0.09
C LEU A 102 17.60 -11.32 1.52
N ALA A 103 16.76 -11.13 2.55
CA ALA A 103 17.13 -11.41 3.94
C ALA A 103 17.60 -12.85 4.16
N ARG A 104 16.87 -13.81 3.56
CA ARG A 104 17.24 -15.22 3.61
C ARG A 104 18.53 -15.48 2.83
N LEU A 105 18.60 -14.98 1.60
CA LEU A 105 19.75 -15.20 0.72
C LEU A 105 21.04 -14.57 1.26
N ARG A 106 20.96 -13.50 2.06
CA ARG A 106 22.11 -12.97 2.79
C ARG A 106 22.76 -14.00 3.72
N LYS A 107 21.96 -14.84 4.35
CA LYS A 107 22.43 -15.89 5.28
C LYS A 107 22.93 -17.12 4.55
N GLU A 108 22.33 -17.44 3.40
CA GLU A 108 22.63 -18.64 2.61
C GLU A 108 23.80 -18.43 1.63
N ILE A 109 23.98 -17.21 1.12
CA ILE A 109 24.92 -16.88 0.03
C ILE A 109 25.73 -15.63 0.42
N PRO A 110 26.96 -15.80 0.93
CA PRO A 110 27.82 -14.68 1.32
C PRO A 110 28.27 -13.79 0.16
N ASP A 111 28.54 -14.37 -1.02
CA ASP A 111 29.01 -13.61 -2.19
C ASP A 111 27.86 -12.75 -2.78
N PRO A 112 28.02 -11.41 -2.87
CA PRO A 112 26.97 -10.51 -3.35
C PRO A 112 26.51 -10.79 -4.79
N GLU A 113 27.42 -11.19 -5.69
CA GLU A 113 27.08 -11.46 -7.08
C GLU A 113 26.34 -12.79 -7.24
N GLU A 114 26.74 -13.84 -6.52
CA GLU A 114 26.01 -15.10 -6.43
C GLU A 114 24.62 -14.88 -5.85
N ARG A 115 24.50 -14.05 -4.80
CA ARG A 115 23.23 -13.68 -4.19
C ARG A 115 22.31 -12.98 -5.18
N LEU A 116 22.84 -12.00 -5.91
CA LEU A 116 22.08 -11.31 -6.96
C LEU A 116 21.65 -12.28 -8.07
N ARG A 117 22.54 -13.19 -8.51
CA ARG A 117 22.21 -14.21 -9.51
C ARG A 117 21.09 -15.11 -9.03
N ALA A 118 21.18 -15.63 -7.82
CA ALA A 118 20.17 -16.50 -7.21
C ALA A 118 18.80 -15.79 -7.06
N TYR A 119 18.81 -14.52 -6.62
CA TYR A 119 17.60 -13.72 -6.53
C TYR A 119 16.99 -13.47 -7.92
N ARG A 120 17.80 -13.06 -8.91
CA ARG A 120 17.35 -12.80 -10.30
C ARG A 120 16.67 -14.02 -10.93
N THR A 121 17.29 -15.18 -10.79
CA THR A 121 16.81 -16.43 -11.40
C THR A 121 15.68 -17.06 -10.60
N LEU A 122 15.54 -16.71 -9.32
CA LEU A 122 14.71 -17.39 -8.33
C LEU A 122 15.02 -18.90 -8.28
N SER A 123 16.30 -19.28 -8.48
CA SER A 123 16.73 -20.68 -8.59
C SER A 123 17.01 -21.36 -7.24
N VAL A 124 16.41 -20.85 -6.18
CA VAL A 124 16.58 -21.35 -4.80
C VAL A 124 15.30 -22.04 -4.34
N GLU A 125 15.44 -23.00 -3.44
CA GLU A 125 14.28 -23.70 -2.90
C GLU A 125 13.43 -22.79 -2.01
N GLY A 126 12.15 -23.15 -1.85
CA GLY A 126 11.25 -22.45 -0.94
C GLY A 126 10.95 -20.99 -1.32
N VAL A 127 11.10 -20.61 -2.59
CA VAL A 127 10.57 -19.33 -3.08
C VAL A 127 9.04 -19.39 -3.02
N ILE A 128 8.42 -18.33 -2.51
CA ILE A 128 6.96 -18.25 -2.43
C ILE A 128 6.33 -18.41 -3.82
N ASN A 129 5.25 -19.19 -3.90
CA ASN A 129 4.47 -19.34 -5.11
C ASN A 129 3.63 -18.07 -5.34
N PHE A 130 4.20 -17.09 -6.06
CA PHE A 130 3.55 -15.81 -6.33
C PHE A 130 2.30 -15.93 -7.22
N THR A 131 2.14 -17.01 -8.00
CA THR A 131 0.90 -17.29 -8.73
C THR A 131 -0.22 -17.66 -7.76
N ARG A 132 0.08 -18.50 -6.77
CA ARG A 132 -0.87 -18.83 -5.70
C ARG A 132 -1.18 -17.62 -4.82
N LEU A 133 -0.19 -16.77 -4.52
CA LEU A 133 -0.43 -15.48 -3.85
C LEU A 133 -1.40 -14.60 -4.65
N HIS A 134 -1.22 -14.53 -5.97
CA HIS A 134 -2.13 -13.77 -6.84
C HIS A 134 -3.57 -14.31 -6.81
N ASP A 135 -3.76 -15.62 -6.72
CA ASP A 135 -5.10 -16.20 -6.56
C ASP A 135 -5.78 -15.81 -5.25
N PHE A 136 -5.02 -15.68 -4.17
CA PHE A 136 -5.54 -15.13 -2.91
C PHE A 136 -5.90 -13.65 -3.06
N GLU A 137 -5.02 -12.84 -3.66
CA GLU A 137 -5.27 -11.42 -3.91
C GLU A 137 -6.52 -11.19 -4.79
N ARG A 138 -6.75 -12.03 -5.80
CA ARG A 138 -7.96 -11.99 -6.63
C ARG A 138 -9.23 -12.15 -5.80
N ARG A 139 -9.24 -13.12 -4.89
CA ARG A 139 -10.38 -13.38 -4.00
C ARG A 139 -10.58 -12.23 -3.03
N ARG A 140 -9.49 -11.73 -2.42
CA ARG A 140 -9.52 -10.59 -1.49
C ARG A 140 -10.08 -9.33 -2.16
N LEU A 141 -9.59 -8.98 -3.35
CA LEU A 141 -10.06 -7.81 -4.10
C LEU A 141 -11.53 -7.95 -4.52
N SER A 142 -11.96 -9.15 -4.91
CA SER A 142 -13.37 -9.40 -5.23
C SER A 142 -14.27 -9.31 -4.00
N ALA A 143 -13.81 -9.82 -2.84
CA ALA A 143 -14.53 -9.71 -1.58
C ALA A 143 -14.62 -8.26 -1.08
N MET A 144 -13.54 -7.49 -1.22
CA MET A 144 -13.50 -6.05 -0.93
C MET A 144 -14.55 -5.29 -1.75
N ASP A 145 -14.60 -5.51 -3.06
CA ASP A 145 -15.59 -4.88 -3.93
C ASP A 145 -17.03 -5.22 -3.51
N LYS A 146 -17.29 -6.49 -3.17
CA LYS A 146 -18.60 -6.93 -2.65
C LYS A 146 -18.93 -6.25 -1.31
N GLN A 147 -17.96 -6.14 -0.41
CA GLN A 147 -18.15 -5.55 0.93
C GLN A 147 -18.48 -4.06 0.85
N PHE A 148 -17.80 -3.31 -0.02
CA PHE A 148 -17.96 -1.86 -0.12
C PHE A 148 -18.90 -1.42 -1.25
N GLY A 149 -19.43 -2.35 -2.07
CA GLY A 149 -20.25 -1.98 -3.23
C GLY A 149 -19.50 -1.07 -4.22
N CYS A 150 -18.20 -1.32 -4.41
CA CYS A 150 -17.33 -0.58 -5.32
C CYS A 150 -16.68 -1.52 -6.35
N GLU A 151 -15.95 -0.96 -7.32
CA GLU A 151 -15.31 -1.73 -8.41
C GLU A 151 -13.79 -1.54 -8.46
N ILE A 152 -13.19 -1.13 -7.34
CA ILE A 152 -11.76 -0.82 -7.28
C ILE A 152 -10.93 -2.09 -7.47
N GLY A 153 -11.31 -3.18 -6.82
CA GLY A 153 -10.66 -4.48 -6.92
C GLY A 153 -10.72 -5.06 -8.33
N GLN A 154 -11.89 -5.08 -8.96
CA GLN A 154 -12.07 -5.52 -10.35
C GLN A 154 -11.25 -4.66 -11.31
N TYR A 155 -11.22 -3.34 -11.11
CA TYR A 155 -10.38 -2.45 -11.91
C TYR A 155 -8.89 -2.80 -11.77
N ILE A 156 -8.41 -3.05 -10.55
CA ILE A 156 -7.03 -3.49 -10.31
C ILE A 156 -6.75 -4.77 -11.08
N LEU A 157 -7.57 -5.81 -10.92
CA LEU A 157 -7.39 -7.12 -11.57
C LEU A 157 -7.42 -7.04 -13.10
N LYS A 158 -8.23 -6.15 -13.66
CA LYS A 158 -8.34 -5.93 -15.11
C LYS A 158 -7.12 -5.20 -15.67
N HIS A 159 -6.52 -4.28 -14.92
CA HIS A 159 -5.57 -3.31 -15.49
C HIS A 159 -4.12 -3.43 -14.98
N PHE A 160 -3.86 -4.15 -13.88
CA PHE A 160 -2.50 -4.20 -13.28
C PHE A 160 -1.43 -4.74 -14.24
N ARG A 161 -1.81 -5.59 -15.19
CA ARG A 161 -0.89 -6.14 -16.19
C ARG A 161 -0.39 -5.09 -17.17
N THR A 162 -1.24 -4.14 -17.53
CA THR A 162 -0.98 -3.15 -18.60
C THR A 162 -0.64 -1.77 -18.06
N ARG A 163 -0.97 -1.48 -16.80
CA ARG A 163 -0.77 -0.18 -16.16
C ARG A 163 -0.14 -0.34 -14.78
N ARG A 164 0.77 0.58 -14.44
CA ARG A 164 1.30 0.71 -13.08
C ARG A 164 0.25 1.37 -12.18
N LEU A 165 -0.55 0.54 -11.51
CA LEU A 165 -1.62 0.99 -10.60
C LEU A 165 -1.13 1.26 -9.17
N PHE A 166 0.03 0.70 -8.81
CA PHE A 166 0.67 0.81 -7.52
C PHE A 166 2.16 1.07 -7.69
N TYR A 167 2.75 1.80 -6.75
CA TYR A 167 4.18 2.09 -6.65
C TYR A 167 4.91 1.17 -5.67
N THR A 168 4.18 0.70 -4.67
CA THR A 168 4.57 -0.25 -3.63
C THR A 168 3.33 -1.07 -3.27
N THR A 169 3.41 -2.04 -2.36
CA THR A 169 2.27 -2.90 -2.00
C THR A 169 1.03 -2.13 -1.50
N ASN A 170 1.22 -0.96 -0.88
CA ASN A 170 0.16 -0.13 -0.29
C ASN A 170 0.16 1.33 -0.80
N HIS A 171 0.95 1.66 -1.82
CA HIS A 171 0.94 2.99 -2.45
C HIS A 171 0.27 2.95 -3.83
N PRO A 172 -1.07 3.06 -3.90
CA PRO A 172 -1.79 3.19 -5.17
C PRO A 172 -1.43 4.49 -5.90
N ASN A 173 -1.62 4.51 -7.22
CA ASN A 173 -1.51 5.73 -8.01
C ASN A 173 -2.74 6.65 -7.85
N GLY A 174 -2.63 7.87 -8.36
CA GLY A 174 -3.70 8.87 -8.29
C GLY A 174 -5.02 8.43 -8.94
N HIS A 175 -5.01 7.48 -9.88
CA HIS A 175 -6.24 6.96 -10.48
C HIS A 175 -7.03 6.10 -9.49
N ILE A 176 -6.37 5.16 -8.80
CA ILE A 176 -7.00 4.32 -7.79
C ILE A 176 -7.46 5.17 -6.60
N ILE A 177 -6.65 6.15 -6.17
CA ILE A 177 -7.08 7.14 -5.17
C ILE A 177 -8.31 7.92 -5.65
N GLY A 178 -8.35 8.33 -6.92
CA GLY A 178 -9.52 8.99 -7.49
C GLY A 178 -10.78 8.13 -7.48
N MET A 179 -10.66 6.80 -7.65
CA MET A 179 -11.79 5.88 -7.50
C MET A 179 -12.26 5.80 -6.04
N LEU A 180 -11.34 5.73 -5.08
CA LEU A 180 -11.66 5.76 -3.66
C LEU A 180 -12.36 7.07 -3.25
N MET A 181 -11.88 8.21 -3.74
CA MET A 181 -12.52 9.50 -3.48
C MET A 181 -13.95 9.56 -4.01
N LYS A 182 -14.21 9.03 -5.22
CA LYS A 182 -15.57 8.93 -5.75
C LYS A 182 -16.47 8.03 -4.90
N TYR A 183 -15.91 6.93 -4.39
CA TYR A 183 -16.62 6.05 -3.46
C TYR A 183 -16.98 6.80 -2.17
N LEU A 184 -16.02 7.47 -1.53
CA LEU A 184 -16.22 8.22 -0.28
C LEU A 184 -17.26 9.33 -0.45
N LEU A 185 -17.17 10.13 -1.52
CA LEU A 185 -18.14 11.20 -1.77
C LEU A 185 -19.57 10.65 -1.92
N ARG A 186 -19.72 9.48 -2.56
CA ARG A 186 -21.03 8.81 -2.66
C ARG A 186 -21.54 8.36 -1.29
N GLN A 187 -20.67 7.76 -0.46
CA GLN A 187 -21.07 7.34 0.89
C GLN A 187 -21.50 8.52 1.76
N LEU A 188 -20.82 9.67 1.62
CA LEU A 188 -21.15 10.90 2.32
C LEU A 188 -22.36 11.65 1.75
N GLY A 189 -23.04 11.11 0.72
CA GLY A 189 -24.16 11.79 0.06
C GLY A 189 -23.78 13.08 -0.67
N ILE A 190 -22.50 13.29 -0.96
CA ILE A 190 -22.00 14.50 -1.63
C ILE A 190 -22.19 14.34 -3.14
N ASP A 191 -23.31 14.86 -3.64
CA ASP A 191 -23.65 14.89 -5.07
C ASP A 191 -22.98 16.08 -5.78
N ARG A 192 -21.64 16.06 -5.80
CA ARG A 192 -20.84 17.00 -6.60
C ARG A 192 -20.02 16.24 -7.63
N SER A 193 -19.91 16.82 -8.82
CA SER A 193 -19.06 16.26 -9.86
C SER A 193 -17.60 16.30 -9.41
N TYR A 194 -17.06 15.16 -9.00
CA TYR A 194 -15.65 15.04 -8.64
C TYR A 194 -14.81 14.64 -9.85
N ARG A 195 -13.84 15.49 -10.17
CA ARG A 195 -12.81 15.21 -11.18
C ARG A 195 -11.49 14.99 -10.47
N PRO A 196 -10.96 13.75 -10.47
CA PRO A 196 -9.60 13.49 -9.98
C PRO A 196 -8.61 14.42 -10.68
N ASN A 197 -7.73 15.05 -9.92
CA ASN A 197 -6.65 15.87 -10.47
C ASN A 197 -5.30 15.17 -10.25
N SER A 198 -4.23 15.74 -10.81
CA SER A 198 -2.89 15.17 -10.75
C SER A 198 -2.26 15.19 -9.34
N SER A 199 -2.77 15.98 -8.39
CA SER A 199 -2.19 16.04 -7.03
C SER A 199 -2.45 14.78 -6.22
N LEU A 200 -3.41 13.94 -6.63
CA LEU A 200 -3.67 12.65 -6.01
C LEU A 200 -2.53 11.65 -6.17
N ASP A 201 -1.61 11.87 -7.12
CA ASP A 201 -0.49 10.96 -7.41
C ASP A 201 0.75 11.20 -6.51
N HIS A 202 0.55 11.73 -5.30
CA HIS A 202 1.62 12.09 -4.37
C HIS A 202 2.42 10.89 -3.82
N LEU A 203 1.82 9.70 -3.80
CA LEU A 203 2.48 8.47 -3.36
C LEU A 203 3.57 7.96 -4.32
N ARG A 204 3.66 8.55 -5.52
CA ARG A 204 4.66 8.22 -6.56
C ARG A 204 6.11 8.42 -6.14
N ARG A 205 6.36 9.24 -5.11
CA ARG A 205 7.70 9.62 -4.63
C ARG A 205 8.58 8.43 -4.22
N LEU A 206 7.95 7.31 -3.86
CA LEU A 206 8.61 6.08 -3.43
C LEU A 206 8.10 4.93 -4.27
N GLN A 207 9.01 4.23 -4.94
CA GLN A 207 8.67 3.10 -5.79
C GLN A 207 9.59 1.91 -5.48
N VAL A 208 9.01 0.73 -5.40
CA VAL A 208 9.74 -0.53 -5.27
C VAL A 208 9.69 -1.24 -6.63
N PRO A 209 10.85 -1.58 -7.24
CA PRO A 209 10.86 -2.30 -8.49
C PRO A 209 10.15 -3.65 -8.40
N VAL A 210 9.47 -4.04 -9.48
CA VAL A 210 8.82 -5.34 -9.59
C VAL A 210 9.85 -6.35 -10.10
N HIS A 211 9.94 -7.51 -9.46
CA HIS A 211 10.86 -8.55 -9.87
C HIS A 211 10.54 -9.06 -11.30
N PRO A 212 11.51 -9.14 -12.23
CA PRO A 212 11.24 -9.52 -13.63
C PRO A 212 10.54 -10.87 -13.79
N LYS A 213 10.93 -11.90 -13.01
CA LYS A 213 10.25 -13.21 -13.01
C LYS A 213 8.80 -13.16 -12.50
N VAL A 214 8.51 -12.29 -11.51
CA VAL A 214 7.15 -12.09 -11.01
C VAL A 214 6.31 -11.37 -12.08
N ALA A 215 6.86 -10.33 -12.69
CA ALA A 215 6.22 -9.62 -13.80
C ALA A 215 5.91 -10.58 -14.97
N GLN A 216 6.87 -11.40 -15.38
CA GLN A 216 6.72 -12.38 -16.44
C GLN A 216 5.60 -13.39 -16.13
N ALA A 217 5.64 -14.00 -14.94
CA ALA A 217 4.68 -15.03 -14.58
C ALA A 217 3.25 -14.50 -14.41
N LEU A 218 3.08 -13.25 -13.99
CA LEU A 218 1.77 -12.61 -13.86
C LEU A 218 1.30 -11.90 -15.14
N GLY A 219 2.12 -11.88 -16.20
CA GLY A 219 1.80 -11.24 -17.48
C GLY A 219 1.81 -9.71 -17.43
N VAL A 220 2.65 -9.11 -16.59
CA VAL A 220 2.79 -7.66 -16.43
C VAL A 220 3.75 -7.11 -17.48
N ILE A 221 3.25 -6.27 -18.39
CA ILE A 221 4.00 -5.81 -19.56
C ILE A 221 4.74 -4.48 -19.35
N TRP A 222 4.36 -3.72 -18.33
CA TRP A 222 4.98 -2.43 -18.03
C TRP A 222 6.22 -2.54 -17.14
N ALA A 223 6.41 -3.66 -16.45
CA ALA A 223 7.53 -3.93 -15.55
C ALA A 223 8.57 -4.80 -16.25
N LYS A 224 9.48 -4.14 -16.98
CA LYS A 224 10.62 -4.75 -17.68
C LYS A 224 11.92 -4.50 -16.91
N GLU A 225 12.98 -5.26 -17.19
CA GLU A 225 14.29 -5.07 -16.53
C GLU A 225 14.84 -3.64 -16.65
N ASN A 226 14.65 -2.99 -17.80
CA ASN A 226 15.06 -1.61 -18.04
C ASN A 226 14.06 -0.55 -17.55
N THR A 227 12.98 -0.97 -16.90
CA THR A 227 11.98 -0.05 -16.35
C THR A 227 12.61 0.75 -15.23
N ARG A 228 12.44 2.08 -15.29
CA ARG A 228 12.93 2.98 -14.24
C ARG A 228 11.87 3.24 -13.17
N TYR A 229 12.32 3.20 -11.93
CA TYR A 229 11.56 3.42 -10.70
C TYR A 229 12.18 4.59 -9.96
N LEU A 230 11.35 5.37 -9.28
CA LEU A 230 11.80 6.51 -8.47
C LEU A 230 12.20 6.02 -7.07
N PHE A 231 13.47 6.22 -6.69
CA PHE A 231 14.02 5.85 -5.40
C PHE A 231 15.03 6.92 -4.96
N GLY A 232 14.85 7.51 -3.78
CA GLY A 232 15.74 8.57 -3.29
C GLY A 232 15.85 9.80 -4.21
N GLY A 233 14.81 10.11 -4.99
CA GLY A 233 14.85 11.17 -6.00
C GLY A 233 15.47 10.76 -7.34
N GLU A 234 16.09 9.58 -7.43
CA GLU A 234 16.74 9.07 -8.63
C GLU A 234 15.86 8.08 -9.40
N ARG A 235 16.11 7.95 -10.70
CA ARG A 235 15.46 6.95 -11.56
C ARG A 235 16.38 5.76 -11.78
N ILE A 236 16.11 4.66 -11.09
CA ILE A 236 16.95 3.44 -11.13
C ILE A 236 16.19 2.24 -11.69
N THR A 237 16.93 1.25 -12.21
CA THR A 237 16.35 -0.02 -12.68
C THR A 237 16.13 -0.98 -11.51
N TRP A 238 15.45 -2.11 -11.79
CA TRP A 238 15.33 -3.19 -10.82
C TRP A 238 16.71 -3.68 -10.35
N GLU A 239 17.64 -3.95 -11.26
CA GLU A 239 18.97 -4.45 -10.90
C GLU A 239 19.73 -3.46 -10.02
N THR A 240 19.74 -2.17 -10.36
CA THR A 240 20.43 -1.15 -9.55
C THR A 240 19.83 -1.07 -8.14
N TYR A 241 18.51 -1.15 -8.00
CA TYR A 241 17.86 -1.16 -6.69
C TYR A 241 18.29 -2.38 -5.86
N ILE A 242 18.26 -3.59 -6.46
CA ILE A 242 18.60 -4.82 -5.75
C ILE A 242 20.08 -4.86 -5.38
N ARG A 243 20.98 -4.40 -6.26
CA ARG A 243 22.41 -4.24 -5.94
C ARG A 243 22.59 -3.31 -4.74
N ARG A 244 21.96 -2.13 -4.74
CA ARG A 244 22.00 -1.22 -3.59
C ARG A 244 21.48 -1.87 -2.31
N TYR A 245 20.41 -2.66 -2.38
CA TYR A 245 19.90 -3.39 -1.20
C TYR A 245 20.93 -4.41 -0.70
N ILE A 246 21.51 -5.20 -1.60
CA ILE A 246 22.53 -6.20 -1.29
C ILE A 246 23.77 -5.52 -0.72
N ASP A 247 24.31 -4.48 -1.35
CA ASP A 247 25.50 -3.76 -0.87
C ASP A 247 25.27 -3.14 0.51
N HIS A 248 24.06 -2.65 0.74
CA HIS A 248 23.72 -1.97 1.99
C HIS A 248 23.50 -2.95 3.14
N TYR A 249 22.71 -4.00 2.95
CA TYR A 249 22.34 -4.94 4.02
C TYR A 249 23.21 -6.19 4.09
N GLY A 250 24.06 -6.43 3.09
CA GLY A 250 24.59 -7.74 2.74
C GLY A 250 25.83 -8.23 3.42
#